data_AF-A0A371EKF1-F1
#
_entry.id   AF-A0A371EKF1-F1
#
_cell.length_a   1.000
_cell.length_b   1.000
_cell.length_c   1.000
_cell.angle_alpha   90.00
_cell.angle_beta   90.00
_cell.angle_gamma   90.00
#
_symmetry.space_group_name_H-M   'P 1'
#
loop_
_entity.id
_entity.type
_entity.pdbx_description
1 polymer ?
#
loop_
_entity_poly.entity_id
_entity_poly.type
_entity_poly.pdbx_seq_one_letter_code
_entity_poly.pdbx_strand_id
1 'polypeptide(L)' 'MAPTLEEYERLLGLPLAESGSYFHQDQTPSWGTIAWLLKVSEEEMTRVKRNRNGSEGLPKVYLEKRLDLFRVRED' A
#
# COMPACT_ATOMS: atom_id res chain seq x y z
N MET A 1 5.41 -16.97 0.40
CA MET A 1 4.67 -16.64 1.63
C MET A 1 5.50 -15.62 2.36
N ALA A 2 4.91 -14.50 2.77
CA ALA A 2 5.60 -13.56 3.66
C ALA A 2 5.48 -14.10 5.09
N PRO A 3 6.54 -14.03 5.92
CA PRO A 3 6.51 -14.50 7.30
C PRO A 3 5.43 -13.79 8.10
N THR A 4 4.82 -14.49 9.06
CA THR A 4 3.89 -13.87 10.01
C THR A 4 4.65 -12.92 10.94
N LEU A 5 3.95 -11.96 11.54
CA LEU A 5 4.53 -11.04 12.53
C LEU A 5 5.25 -11.83 13.65
N GLU A 6 4.64 -12.93 14.09
CA GLU A 6 5.21 -13.86 15.06
C GLU A 6 6.52 -14.52 14.58
N GLU A 7 6.66 -14.80 13.29
CA GLU A 7 7.92 -15.29 12.72
C GLU A 7 9.01 -14.20 12.67
N TYR A 8 8.65 -12.95 12.41
CA TYR A 8 9.58 -11.81 12.52
C TYR A 8 10.02 -11.55 13.96
N GLU A 9 9.10 -11.64 14.92
CA GLU A 9 9.37 -11.49 16.36
C GLU A 9 10.36 -12.56 16.85
N ARG A 10 10.25 -13.79 16.35
CA ARG A 10 11.21 -14.88 16.66
C ARG A 10 12.57 -14.68 15.99
N LEU A 11 12.62 -14.19 14.76
CA LEU A 11 13.88 -13.96 14.03
C LEU A 11 14.72 -12.82 14.63
N LEU A 12 14.08 -11.77 15.14
CA LEU A 12 14.76 -10.60 15.69
C LEU A 12 15.10 -10.73 17.18
N GLY A 13 14.61 -11.77 17.87
CA GLY A 13 14.94 -12.07 19.27
C GLY A 13 14.50 -10.99 20.28
N LEU A 14 13.63 -10.08 19.87
CA LEU A 14 13.19 -8.92 20.65
C LEU A 14 11.65 -8.88 20.71
N PRO A 15 11.05 -8.89 21.90
CA PRO A 15 9.62 -8.69 22.05
C PRO A 15 9.31 -7.21 21.80
N LEU A 16 8.46 -6.91 20.81
CA LEU A 16 7.93 -5.56 20.55
C LEU A 16 6.95 -5.09 21.65
N ALA A 17 7.01 -5.70 22.83
CA ALA A 17 5.99 -5.67 23.88
C ALA A 17 6.08 -4.43 24.80
N GLU A 18 7.04 -3.52 24.61
CA GLU A 18 7.08 -2.25 25.36
C GLU A 18 6.55 -1.04 24.58
N SER A 19 6.26 -1.18 23.28
CA SER A 19 5.45 -0.18 22.57
C SER A 19 4.02 -0.69 22.54
N GLY A 20 3.14 -0.10 23.35
CA GLY A 20 1.72 -0.48 23.43
C GLY A 20 1.13 -0.69 22.04
N SER A 21 0.54 -1.88 21.82
CA SER A 21 -0.18 -2.35 20.63
C SER A 21 0.26 -1.72 19.31
N TYR A 22 0.79 -2.50 18.36
CA TYR A 22 1.00 -2.02 16.99
C TYR A 22 -0.34 -1.58 16.39
N PHE A 23 -0.71 -0.33 16.65
CA PHE A 23 -1.74 0.40 15.98
C PHE A 23 -1.06 0.78 14.68
N HIS A 24 -1.37 0.03 13.63
CA HIS A 24 -1.48 0.66 12.32
C HIS A 24 -2.52 1.76 12.51
N GLN A 25 -2.08 2.95 12.96
CA GLN A 25 -2.92 4.12 12.92
C GLN A 25 -3.41 4.18 11.48
N ASP A 26 -4.72 4.24 11.30
CA ASP A 26 -5.43 4.23 10.02
C ASP A 26 -5.12 5.47 9.17
N GLN A 27 -3.88 5.93 9.14
CA GLN A 27 -3.35 6.85 8.17
C GLN A 27 -3.37 6.13 6.83
N THR A 28 -4.53 6.23 6.19
CA THR A 28 -4.68 5.95 4.78
C THR A 28 -3.62 6.82 4.09
N PRO A 29 -2.68 6.21 3.33
CA PRO A 29 -1.61 6.97 2.71
C PRO A 29 -2.20 8.08 1.87
N SER A 30 -1.56 9.25 1.89
CA SER A 30 -2.01 10.38 1.06
C SER A 30 -2.06 9.96 -0.41
N TRP A 31 -2.97 10.55 -1.19
CA TRP A 31 -3.05 10.26 -2.63
C TRP A 31 -1.73 10.55 -3.37
N GLY A 32 -0.93 11.51 -2.89
CA GLY A 32 0.42 11.77 -3.39
C GLY A 32 1.39 10.61 -3.13
N THR A 33 1.33 10.02 -1.92
CA THR A 33 2.11 8.82 -1.59
C THR A 33 1.72 7.63 -2.48
N ILE A 34 0.42 7.43 -2.72
CA ILE A 34 -0.05 6.35 -3.58
C ILE A 34 0.35 6.60 -5.05
N ALA A 35 0.28 7.85 -5.53
CA ALA A 35 0.72 8.22 -6.87
C ALA A 35 2.23 7.94 -7.06
N TRP A 36 3.05 8.30 -6.07
CA TRP A 36 4.48 8.02 -6.07
C TRP A 36 4.77 6.51 -6.11
N LEU A 37 4.13 5.70 -5.26
CA LEU A 37 4.28 4.24 -5.25
C LEU A 37 3.91 3.62 -6.60
N LEU A 38 2.82 4.09 -7.19
CA LEU A 38 2.36 3.62 -8.48
C LEU A 38 3.17 4.21 -9.63
N LYS A 39 4.15 5.10 -9.41
CA LYS A 39 4.91 5.82 -10.45
C LYS A 39 3.99 6.55 -11.45
N VAL A 40 3.01 7.28 -10.93
CA VAL A 40 2.06 8.12 -11.70
C VAL A 40 2.00 9.53 -11.13
N SER A 41 1.46 10.47 -11.91
CA SER A 41 1.21 11.83 -11.42
C SER A 41 -0.02 11.86 -10.50
N GLU A 42 -0.10 12.87 -9.64
CA GLU A 42 -1.29 13.12 -8.82
C GLU A 42 -2.52 13.45 -9.68
N GLU A 43 -2.32 14.07 -10.85
CA GLU A 43 -3.40 14.36 -11.81
C GLU A 43 -4.00 13.08 -12.42
N GLU A 44 -3.17 12.08 -12.74
CA GLU A 44 -3.68 10.77 -13.15
C GLU A 44 -4.52 10.16 -12.01
N MET A 45 -4.06 10.37 -10.78
CA MET A 45 -4.70 9.84 -9.58
C MET A 45 -6.08 10.43 -9.35
N THR A 46 -6.25 11.74 -9.52
CA THR A 46 -7.56 12.39 -9.40
C THR A 46 -8.55 11.90 -10.46
N ARG A 47 -8.07 11.52 -11.65
CA ARG A 47 -8.91 10.98 -12.73
C ARG A 47 -9.32 9.52 -12.54
N VAL A 48 -8.43 8.70 -12.01
CA VAL A 48 -8.64 7.25 -11.87
C VAL A 48 -9.40 6.90 -10.60
N LYS A 49 -9.17 7.66 -9.53
CA LYS A 49 -9.86 7.54 -8.26
C LYS A 49 -11.38 7.64 -8.45
N ARG A 50 -12.10 6.72 -7.83
CA ARG A 50 -13.56 6.65 -7.86
C ARG A 50 -14.10 6.87 -6.46
N ASN A 51 -15.13 7.68 -6.37
CA ASN A 51 -15.87 7.88 -5.14
C ASN A 51 -17.10 6.96 -5.18
N ARG A 52 -17.16 5.97 -4.29
CA ARG A 52 -18.35 5.15 -4.06
C ARG A 52 -18.80 5.38 -2.62
N ASN A 53 -19.99 5.93 -2.45
CA ASN A 53 -20.63 6.11 -1.14
C ASN A 53 -19.74 6.84 -0.11
N GLY A 54 -19.02 7.88 -0.52
CA GLY A 54 -18.12 8.64 0.35
C GLY A 54 -16.77 7.97 0.62
N SER A 55 -16.56 6.73 0.16
CA SER A 55 -15.25 6.09 0.13
C SER A 55 -14.56 6.36 -1.19
N GLU A 56 -13.34 6.88 -1.12
CA GLU A 56 -12.50 7.11 -2.28
C GLU A 56 -11.60 5.89 -2.50
N GLY A 57 -11.58 5.33 -3.70
CA GLY A 57 -10.84 4.11 -3.99
C GLY A 57 -10.38 3.99 -5.43
N LEU A 58 -9.47 3.05 -5.68
CA LEU A 58 -8.96 2.77 -7.02
C LEU A 58 -9.65 1.54 -7.61
N PRO A 59 -9.94 1.55 -8.93
CA PRO A 59 -10.41 0.34 -9.61
C PRO A 59 -9.34 -0.77 -9.56
N LYS A 60 -9.75 -1.99 -9.21
CA LYS A 60 -8.86 -3.17 -9.21
C LYS A 60 -8.12 -3.36 -10.54
N VAL A 61 -8.85 -3.22 -11.66
CA VAL A 61 -8.31 -3.34 -13.03
C VAL A 61 -7.18 -2.33 -13.30
N TYR A 62 -7.22 -1.16 -12.69
CA TYR A 62 -6.16 -0.17 -12.83
C TYR A 62 -4.87 -0.64 -12.12
N LEU A 63 -5.00 -1.17 -10.90
CA LEU A 63 -3.86 -1.69 -10.14
C LEU A 63 -3.21 -2.89 -10.84
N GLU A 64 -4.02 -3.80 -11.39
CA GLU A 64 -3.53 -4.96 -12.15
C GLU A 64 -2.69 -4.51 -13.36
N LYS A 65 -3.19 -3.55 -14.15
CA LYS A 65 -2.45 -2.97 -15.28
C LYS A 65 -1.14 -2.29 -14.85
N ARG A 66 -1.14 -1.59 -13.70
CA ARG A 66 0.09 -0.99 -13.16
C ARG A 66 1.10 -2.07 -12.78
N LEU A 67 0.67 -3.16 -12.15
CA LEU A 67 1.53 -4.27 -11.75
C LEU A 67 2.21 -4.93 -12.96
N ASP A 68 1.46 -5.15 -14.04
CA ASP A 68 2.02 -5.69 -15.28
C ASP A 68 3.08 -4.76 -15.87
N LEU A 69 2.84 -3.44 -15.85
CA LEU A 69 3.80 -2.45 -16.32
C LEU A 69 5.09 -2.44 -15.48
N PHE A 70 5.00 -2.68 -14.17
CA PHE A 70 6.19 -2.79 -13.32
C PHE A 70 7.04 -4.00 -13.66
N ARG A 71 6.41 -5.15 -13.95
CA ARG A 71 7.12 -6.38 -14.34
C ARG A 71 7.90 -6.21 -15.64
N VAL A 72 7.34 -5.51 -16.62
CA VAL A 72 7.98 -5.27 -17.92
C VAL A 72 9.16 -4.28 -17.84
N ARG A 73 9.26 -3.48 -16.78
CA ARG A 73 10.30 -2.44 -16.63
C ARG A 73 11.56 -2.91 -15.91
N GLU A 74 11.56 -4.13 -15.38
CA GLU A 74 12.69 -4.74 -14.67
C GLU A 74 13.49 -5.76 -15.51
N ASP A 75 13.10 -5.98 -16.77
CA ASP A 75 13.86 -6.71 -17.81
C ASP A 75 14.72 -5.75 -18.65
#